data_AF-A0A672ISX7-F1
#
_entry.id   AF-A0A672ISX7-F1
#
_cell.length_a   1.000
_cell.length_b   1.000
_cell.length_c   1.000
_cell.angle_alpha   90.00
_cell.angle_beta   90.00
_cell.angle_gamma   90.00
#
_symmetry.space_group_name_H-M   'P 1'
#
loop_
_entity.id
_entity.type
_entity.pdbx_description
1 polymer ?
#
loop_
_entity_poly.entity_id
_entity_poly.type
_entity_poly.pdbx_seq_one_letter_code
_entity_poly.pdbx_strand_id
1 'polypeptide(L)'
;MRLFRRRMSPLKLALLGGTLFMVVLVVLQKDVGSSSAADPWLQDLVQKKDKVMVIVREAVNNINFQIRAPQPPPVQEQPTQDIHCPAGFYSLAELKPHLERPPQDPSGPGADGKAFQKAGMSPEEQKEKDEGMTRHCFNQFASDRISLSRSLGEDTRPVECVERKFRRCPALPTTSVIIVFHNEAWSTLLRTVFSVLHTSPAILLKEIIMVDDASTAEHLGKRLEEYVRQLKVVKVVRQEERKGLITARMLGASIAQGEVLTFLDAHCECFHGWLEPLLTRIVEEPTAVVSPEISSIDLNTFQFAKPVATNRAYNRGNFDWSLTFGWEAIPEDAKRLRKDETFPVKTPTFAGGLFSISKKYFEHIGTYDDKMEIWGGENVEMSFRVWQCGGQLEIIPCSVVGHVFRTKSPHTFPKGTEVITRNQVRLAEVWMDDYKKIFYRRNKNAAKMASENNYGDISDRLKLRESLNCKNFTWYLKNIYPEAFVPDLTPEKFGALKNLGSNTCLDVGENNNGGKPMIMYQCHNMGGNQYFEYSSHKELRHNIGKQLCLEATNYPDPVKLQMCQLKGKGTHLSPHQEWIFTEVRESSSAQQQGLMLSRKSNTNEPIDLLTFFFFFFFFFK
;
A
#
# COMPACT_ATOMS: atom_id res chain seq x y z
N MET A 1 -20.27 -10.81 22.44
CA MET A 1 -20.51 -12.00 23.28
C MET A 1 -19.40 -12.13 24.31
N ARG A 2 -19.69 -11.89 25.59
CA ARG A 2 -18.78 -12.18 26.72
C ARG A 2 -19.02 -13.62 27.16
N LEU A 3 -18.01 -14.48 27.14
CA LEU A 3 -18.08 -15.83 27.70
C LEU A 3 -17.11 -15.99 28.87
N PHE A 4 -17.69 -16.37 30.00
CA PHE A 4 -17.11 -16.50 31.34
C PHE A 4 -16.05 -17.60 31.44
N ARG A 5 -14.90 -17.28 32.04
CA ARG A 5 -13.90 -18.25 32.52
C ARG A 5 -14.27 -18.65 33.95
N ARG A 6 -15.04 -19.74 34.15
CA ARG A 6 -15.30 -20.31 35.50
C ARG A 6 -14.10 -21.17 35.92
N ARG A 7 -13.39 -20.76 36.98
CA ARG A 7 -12.38 -21.59 37.68
C ARG A 7 -13.09 -22.79 38.33
N MET A 8 -12.70 -24.01 37.98
CA MET A 8 -13.11 -25.22 38.71
C MET A 8 -12.32 -25.33 40.02
N SER A 9 -13.02 -25.64 41.12
CA SER A 9 -12.43 -25.80 42.45
C SER A 9 -11.49 -27.02 42.50
N PRO A 10 -10.36 -26.96 43.24
CA PRO A 10 -9.41 -28.07 43.42
C PRO A 10 -10.07 -29.38 43.86
N LEU A 11 -11.17 -29.29 44.62
CA LEU A 11 -11.92 -30.45 45.09
C LEU A 11 -12.54 -31.27 43.95
N LYS A 12 -12.96 -30.60 42.86
CA LYS A 12 -13.52 -31.26 41.67
C LYS A 12 -12.44 -31.95 40.83
N LEU A 13 -11.22 -31.40 40.80
CA LEU A 13 -10.08 -32.05 40.15
C LEU A 13 -9.64 -33.30 40.93
N ALA A 14 -9.63 -33.22 42.27
CA ALA A 14 -9.30 -34.35 43.13
C ALA A 14 -10.33 -35.49 42.99
N LEU A 15 -11.62 -35.17 42.91
CA LEU A 15 -12.68 -36.15 42.68
C LEU A 15 -12.56 -36.83 41.31
N LEU A 16 -12.27 -36.07 40.25
CA LEU A 16 -12.05 -36.60 38.89
C LEU A 16 -10.77 -37.46 38.79
N GLY A 17 -9.69 -37.05 39.47
CA GLY A 17 -8.46 -37.83 39.54
C GLY A 17 -8.65 -39.12 40.34
N GLY A 18 -9.39 -39.05 41.46
CA GLY A 18 -9.71 -40.21 42.29
C GLY A 18 -10.59 -41.23 41.58
N THR A 19 -11.62 -40.78 40.84
CA THR A 19 -12.47 -41.70 40.06
C THR A 19 -11.70 -42.35 38.91
N LEU A 20 -10.84 -41.60 38.21
CA LEU A 20 -10.00 -42.18 37.15
C LEU A 20 -9.01 -43.21 37.70
N PHE A 21 -8.42 -42.95 38.87
CA PHE A 21 -7.49 -43.87 39.54
C PHE A 21 -8.17 -45.16 40.01
N MET A 22 -9.39 -45.08 40.55
CA MET A 22 -10.17 -46.26 40.94
C MET A 22 -10.58 -47.12 39.74
N VAL A 23 -10.92 -46.50 38.60
CA VAL A 23 -11.22 -47.24 37.36
C VAL A 23 -9.97 -47.99 36.87
N VAL A 24 -8.80 -47.36 36.90
CA VAL A 24 -7.54 -48.01 36.52
C VAL A 24 -7.19 -49.17 37.46
N LEU A 25 -7.42 -49.03 38.77
CA LEU A 25 -7.19 -50.12 39.73
C LEU A 25 -8.14 -51.30 39.53
N VAL A 26 -9.41 -51.05 39.20
CA VAL A 26 -10.39 -52.11 38.91
C VAL A 26 -10.04 -52.86 37.61
N VAL A 27 -9.51 -52.15 36.61
CA VAL A 27 -9.02 -52.77 35.36
C VAL A 27 -7.79 -53.62 35.64
N LEU A 28 -6.85 -53.13 36.46
CA LEU A 28 -5.62 -53.87 36.83
C LEU A 28 -5.88 -55.09 37.72
N GLN A 29 -6.91 -55.05 38.58
CA GLN A 29 -7.27 -56.21 39.43
C GLN A 29 -8.03 -57.31 38.67
N LYS A 30 -8.58 -57.03 37.48
CA LYS A 30 -9.34 -58.02 36.70
C LYS A 30 -8.46 -58.93 35.82
N ASP A 31 -7.16 -58.65 35.71
CA ASP A 31 -6.19 -59.40 34.90
C ASP A 31 -5.52 -60.61 35.62
N VAL A 32 -5.94 -60.98 36.84
CA VAL A 32 -5.39 -62.13 37.59
C VAL A 32 -6.31 -63.38 37.55
N GLY A 33 -7.34 -63.40 36.70
CA GLY A 33 -8.30 -64.51 36.66
C GLY A 33 -8.56 -65.09 35.26
N SER A 34 -7.78 -66.12 34.90
CA SER A 34 -8.17 -67.30 34.07
C SER A 34 -9.03 -67.11 32.80
N SER A 35 -8.33 -67.29 31.67
CA SER A 35 -8.61 -68.17 30.50
C SER A 35 -9.84 -68.01 29.57
N SER A 36 -9.45 -67.88 28.29
CA SER A 36 -9.99 -68.49 27.05
C SER A 36 -11.40 -68.16 26.54
N ALA A 37 -11.47 -67.25 25.56
CA ALA A 37 -12.04 -67.51 24.23
C ALA A 37 -11.63 -66.37 23.27
N ALA A 38 -11.24 -66.71 22.04
CA ALA A 38 -10.71 -65.79 21.05
C ALA A 38 -11.81 -64.96 20.39
N ASP A 39 -11.64 -63.63 20.36
CA ASP A 39 -12.53 -62.69 19.69
C ASP A 39 -11.73 -61.85 18.65
N PRO A 40 -12.10 -61.84 17.35
CA PRO A 40 -11.30 -61.22 16.27
C PRO A 40 -11.09 -59.70 16.39
N TRP A 41 -11.79 -59.02 17.30
CA TRP A 41 -11.63 -57.59 17.56
C TRP A 41 -10.35 -57.25 18.35
N LEU A 42 -9.79 -58.21 19.11
CA LEU A 42 -8.64 -58.00 19.98
C LEU A 42 -7.29 -57.90 19.24
N GLN A 43 -7.16 -58.38 18.00
CA GLN A 43 -5.91 -58.26 17.24
C GLN A 43 -5.66 -56.85 16.67
N ASP A 44 -6.70 -56.07 16.37
CA ASP A 44 -6.57 -54.70 15.84
C ASP A 44 -6.11 -53.70 16.93
N LEU A 45 -6.40 -54.00 18.20
CA LEU A 45 -5.97 -53.20 19.35
C LEU A 45 -4.51 -53.43 19.73
N VAL A 46 -3.96 -54.63 19.47
CA VAL A 46 -2.55 -54.96 19.75
C VAL A 46 -1.62 -54.29 18.72
N GLN A 47 -2.00 -54.21 17.43
CA GLN A 47 -1.22 -53.47 16.44
C GLN A 47 -1.22 -51.95 16.64
N LYS A 48 -2.27 -51.40 17.27
CA LYS A 48 -2.32 -49.96 17.63
C LYS A 48 -1.48 -49.61 18.86
N LYS A 49 -1.25 -50.56 19.78
CA LYS A 49 -0.39 -50.38 20.97
C LYS A 49 1.08 -50.18 20.61
N ASP A 50 1.61 -50.93 19.64
CA ASP A 50 3.02 -50.81 19.24
C ASP A 50 3.32 -49.49 18.52
N LYS A 51 2.36 -48.96 17.73
CA LYS A 51 2.48 -47.64 17.10
C LYS A 51 2.45 -46.49 18.11
N VAL A 52 1.67 -46.61 19.19
CA VAL A 52 1.62 -45.59 20.26
C VAL A 52 2.87 -45.63 21.13
N MET A 53 3.45 -46.81 21.41
CA MET A 53 4.71 -46.93 22.16
C MET A 53 5.91 -46.33 21.43
N VAL A 54 5.97 -46.41 20.09
CA VAL A 54 7.04 -45.76 19.30
C VAL A 54 6.92 -44.23 19.36
N ILE A 55 5.71 -43.69 19.24
CA ILE A 55 5.44 -42.23 19.33
C ILE A 55 5.79 -41.70 20.73
N VAL A 56 5.49 -42.46 21.78
CA VAL A 56 5.84 -42.08 23.16
C VAL A 56 7.35 -42.19 23.41
N ARG A 57 8.05 -43.16 22.82
CA ARG A 57 9.50 -43.31 22.95
C ARG A 57 10.29 -42.19 22.25
N GLU A 58 9.80 -41.72 21.10
CA GLU A 58 10.36 -40.53 20.42
C GLU A 58 10.05 -39.22 21.17
N ALA A 59 8.87 -39.11 21.80
CA ALA A 59 8.52 -37.96 22.62
C ALA A 59 9.32 -37.86 23.93
N VAL A 60 9.73 -39.00 24.51
CA VAL A 60 10.51 -39.05 25.76
C VAL A 60 12.02 -38.82 25.53
N ASN A 61 12.56 -39.16 24.36
CA ASN A 61 13.97 -38.88 24.01
C ASN A 61 14.25 -37.39 23.69
N ASN A 62 13.22 -36.56 23.51
CA ASN A 62 13.34 -35.12 23.24
C ASN A 62 13.13 -34.22 24.47
N ILE A 63 12.99 -34.80 25.66
CA ILE A 63 12.82 -34.04 26.92
C ILE A 63 13.98 -34.40 27.86
N ASN A 64 15.17 -33.90 27.52
CA ASN A 64 16.33 -33.96 28.40
C ASN A 64 16.42 -32.65 29.21
N PHE A 65 15.66 -32.54 30.30
CA PHE A 65 15.80 -31.46 31.27
C PHE A 65 17.05 -31.71 32.13
N GLN A 66 18.13 -30.97 31.88
CA GLN A 66 19.22 -30.84 32.85
C GLN A 66 18.76 -30.00 34.04
N ILE A 67 18.67 -30.62 35.21
CA ILE A 67 18.50 -29.93 36.49
C ILE A 67 19.83 -29.21 36.80
N ARG A 68 19.90 -27.90 36.55
CA ARG A 68 20.94 -27.02 37.10
C ARG A 68 20.48 -26.51 38.48
N ALA A 69 21.40 -26.48 39.44
CA ALA A 69 21.20 -25.89 40.75
C ALA A 69 20.68 -24.45 40.66
N PRO A 70 19.88 -23.97 41.65
CA PRO A 70 19.31 -22.63 41.60
C PRO A 70 20.44 -21.58 41.58
N GLN A 71 20.45 -20.76 40.53
CA GLN A 71 21.30 -19.58 40.48
C GLN A 71 20.87 -18.62 41.60
N PRO A 72 21.80 -17.95 42.30
CA PRO A 72 21.44 -16.89 43.23
C PRO A 72 20.58 -15.85 42.49
N PRO A 73 19.61 -15.21 43.17
CA PRO A 73 18.79 -14.19 42.55
C PRO A 73 19.71 -13.15 41.92
N PRO A 74 19.39 -12.67 40.70
CA PRO A 74 20.19 -11.65 40.07
C PRO A 74 20.26 -10.48 41.05
N VAL A 75 21.49 -10.12 41.44
CA VAL A 75 21.74 -8.85 42.11
C VAL A 75 21.06 -7.81 41.23
N GLN A 76 20.11 -7.06 41.80
CA GLN A 76 19.62 -5.86 41.15
C GLN A 76 20.83 -4.95 40.99
N GLU A 77 21.51 -5.07 39.85
CA GLU A 77 22.33 -3.98 39.35
C GLU A 77 21.38 -2.80 39.24
N GLN A 78 21.54 -1.83 40.15
CA GLN A 78 21.06 -0.48 39.88
C GLN A 78 21.53 -0.15 38.46
N PRO A 79 20.66 0.34 37.57
CA PRO A 79 21.04 0.62 36.20
C PRO A 79 22.21 1.59 36.25
N THR A 80 23.42 1.08 36.01
CA THR A 80 24.56 1.92 35.69
C THR A 80 24.11 2.71 34.49
N GLN A 81 24.06 4.04 34.63
CA GLN A 81 23.84 4.94 33.51
C GLN A 81 24.81 4.50 32.41
N ASP A 82 24.27 3.98 31.30
CA ASP A 82 25.08 3.74 30.12
C ASP A 82 25.71 5.09 29.78
N ILE A 83 27.03 5.19 29.91
CA ILE A 83 27.79 6.43 29.74
C ILE A 83 27.59 6.97 28.30
N HIS A 84 27.13 6.11 27.36
CA HIS A 84 26.78 6.46 25.99
C HIS A 84 25.29 6.73 25.74
N CYS A 85 24.40 6.54 26.72
CA CYS A 85 22.96 6.77 26.55
C CYS A 85 22.49 7.92 27.45
N PRO A 86 22.61 9.19 27.00
CA PRO A 86 22.22 10.33 27.81
C PRO A 86 20.72 10.26 28.12
N ALA A 87 20.37 10.47 29.39
CA ALA A 87 18.99 10.50 29.83
C ALA A 87 18.27 11.79 29.34
N GLY A 88 16.94 11.71 29.28
CA GLY A 88 16.07 12.85 28.95
C GLY A 88 15.77 12.98 27.45
N PHE A 89 15.44 14.21 27.07
CA PHE A 89 14.94 14.56 25.74
C PHE A 89 15.87 15.57 25.07
N TYR A 90 15.94 15.56 23.75
CA TYR A 90 16.61 16.62 22.99
C TYR A 90 15.96 17.97 23.29
N SER A 91 16.79 18.99 23.49
CA SER A 91 16.36 20.38 23.60
C SER A 91 16.12 20.99 22.23
N LEU A 92 15.37 22.09 22.17
CA LEU A 92 15.17 22.86 20.93
C LEU A 92 16.49 23.40 20.36
N ALA A 93 17.46 23.71 21.23
CA ALA A 93 18.78 24.17 20.80
C ALA A 93 19.60 23.06 20.11
N GLU A 94 19.49 21.81 20.59
CA GLU A 94 20.10 20.65 19.93
C GLU A 94 19.40 20.33 18.60
N LEU A 95 18.09 20.54 18.53
CA LEU A 95 17.28 20.31 17.32
C LEU A 95 17.25 21.51 16.36
N LYS A 96 18.15 22.48 16.50
CA LYS A 96 18.20 23.61 15.57
C LYS A 96 18.46 23.14 14.12
N PRO A 97 17.87 23.77 13.11
CA PRO A 97 18.05 23.36 11.73
C PRO A 97 19.49 23.55 11.24
N HIS A 98 19.85 22.88 10.15
CA HIS A 98 21.18 23.02 9.55
C HIS A 98 21.44 24.45 9.02
N LEU A 99 20.41 25.09 8.48
CA LEU A 99 20.46 26.47 8.00
C LEU A 99 19.29 27.27 8.56
N GLU A 100 19.57 28.35 9.29
CA GLU A 100 18.51 29.25 9.75
C GLU A 100 17.82 29.92 8.56
N ARG A 101 16.48 29.95 8.61
CA ARG A 101 15.69 30.60 7.56
C ARG A 101 15.89 32.11 7.66
N PRO A 102 16.27 32.81 6.57
CA PRO A 102 16.38 34.26 6.59
C PRO A 102 15.01 34.91 6.87
N PRO A 103 14.96 36.15 7.39
CA PRO A 103 13.71 36.89 7.53
C PRO A 103 12.93 36.91 6.21
N GLN A 104 11.64 36.56 6.25
CA GLN A 104 10.77 36.54 5.08
C GLN A 104 9.88 37.78 5.07
N ASP A 105 9.60 38.31 3.88
CA ASP A 105 8.58 39.33 3.68
C ASP A 105 7.17 38.70 3.77
N PRO A 106 6.34 39.04 4.77
CA PRO A 106 4.99 38.47 4.90
C PRO A 106 4.04 38.86 3.77
N SER A 107 4.36 39.92 3.02
CA SER A 107 3.62 40.38 1.84
C SER A 107 4.19 39.83 0.53
N GLY A 108 5.31 39.11 0.61
CA GLY A 108 5.98 38.53 -0.54
C GLY A 108 5.13 37.46 -1.26
N PRO A 109 5.39 37.20 -2.55
CA PRO A 109 4.60 36.24 -3.32
C PRO A 109 4.69 34.83 -2.72
N GLY A 110 3.53 34.24 -2.42
CA GLY A 110 3.43 32.90 -1.83
C GLY A 110 3.99 32.78 -0.41
N ALA A 111 4.19 33.90 0.31
CA ALA A 111 4.64 33.91 1.70
C ALA A 111 3.73 33.06 2.59
N ASP A 112 4.32 32.38 3.57
CA ASP A 112 3.64 31.48 4.50
C ASP A 112 2.81 30.37 3.84
N GLY A 113 3.20 29.93 2.65
CA GLY A 113 2.46 28.91 1.91
C GLY A 113 1.12 29.39 1.33
N LYS A 114 0.86 30.70 1.28
CA LYS A 114 -0.35 31.26 0.67
C LYS A 114 -0.32 31.09 -0.86
N ALA A 115 -1.50 31.17 -1.48
CA ALA A 115 -1.61 31.16 -2.94
C ALA A 115 -0.88 32.34 -3.57
N PHE A 116 -0.08 32.09 -4.60
CA PHE A 116 0.46 33.13 -5.47
C PHE A 116 -0.68 33.76 -6.26
N GLN A 117 -0.85 35.07 -6.09
CA GLN A 117 -1.86 35.85 -6.79
C GLN A 117 -1.16 36.94 -7.60
N LYS A 118 -1.52 37.06 -8.87
CA LYS A 118 -1.07 38.15 -9.74
C LYS A 118 -2.28 38.70 -10.49
N ALA A 119 -2.59 39.97 -10.24
CA ALA A 119 -3.67 40.68 -10.90
C ALA A 119 -3.20 41.16 -12.28
N GLY A 120 -3.74 40.56 -13.34
CA GLY A 120 -3.36 40.84 -14.72
C GLY A 120 -1.97 40.29 -15.08
N MET A 121 -1.88 39.63 -16.23
CA MET A 121 -0.60 39.20 -16.82
C MET A 121 -0.45 39.90 -18.16
N SER A 122 0.75 40.40 -18.45
CA SER A 122 1.05 40.85 -19.81
C SER A 122 1.03 39.66 -20.78
N PRO A 123 0.88 39.88 -22.09
CA PRO A 123 0.96 38.80 -23.08
C PRO A 123 2.25 37.97 -22.98
N GLU A 124 3.38 38.62 -22.66
CA GLU A 124 4.68 37.98 -22.48
C GLU A 124 4.72 37.11 -21.23
N GLU A 125 4.19 37.60 -20.11
CA GLU A 125 4.10 36.84 -18.85
C GLU A 125 3.17 35.63 -19.00
N GLN A 126 2.05 35.79 -19.71
CA GLN A 126 1.13 34.69 -20.00
C GLN A 126 1.81 33.62 -20.86
N LYS A 127 2.61 34.04 -21.86
CA LYS A 127 3.43 33.12 -22.65
C LYS A 127 4.48 32.39 -21.80
N GLU A 128 5.21 33.09 -20.92
CA GLU A 128 6.18 32.48 -19.98
C GLU A 128 5.50 31.42 -19.09
N LYS A 129 4.32 31.74 -18.56
CA LYS A 129 3.50 30.82 -17.76
C LYS A 129 3.10 29.57 -18.55
N ASP A 130 2.61 29.74 -19.77
CA ASP A 130 2.13 28.62 -20.60
C ASP A 130 3.29 27.71 -21.05
N GLU A 131 4.45 28.28 -21.34
CA GLU A 131 5.68 27.52 -21.62
C GLU A 131 6.13 26.71 -20.40
N GLY A 132 6.14 27.31 -19.21
CA GLY A 132 6.45 26.64 -17.95
C GLY A 132 5.47 25.49 -17.64
N MET A 133 4.17 25.74 -17.82
CA MET A 133 3.11 24.74 -17.62
C MET A 133 3.26 23.57 -18.61
N THR A 134 3.60 23.86 -19.86
CA THR A 134 3.82 22.84 -20.89
C THR A 134 5.04 21.98 -20.58
N ARG A 135 6.15 22.60 -20.12
CA ARG A 135 7.41 21.91 -19.85
C ARG A 135 7.38 21.08 -18.58
N HIS A 136 6.79 21.60 -17.52
CA HIS A 136 6.89 21.01 -16.17
C HIS A 136 5.57 20.44 -15.64
N CYS A 137 4.44 20.67 -16.32
CA CYS A 137 3.09 20.31 -15.87
C CYS A 137 2.70 20.95 -14.52
N PHE A 138 3.31 22.09 -14.19
CA PHE A 138 2.93 23.00 -13.12
C PHE A 138 3.34 24.43 -13.48
N ASN A 139 2.81 25.43 -12.75
CA ASN A 139 3.05 26.84 -13.00
C ASN A 139 4.46 27.27 -12.56
N GLN A 140 5.46 27.05 -13.43
CA GLN A 140 6.84 27.48 -13.19
C GLN A 140 6.93 29.01 -12.98
N PHE A 141 6.16 29.81 -13.72
CA PHE A 141 6.14 31.27 -13.58
C PHE A 141 5.86 31.72 -12.14
N ALA A 142 4.89 31.08 -11.47
CA ALA A 142 4.61 31.34 -10.07
C ALA A 142 5.77 30.88 -9.18
N SER A 143 6.28 29.65 -9.39
CA SER A 143 7.40 29.12 -8.63
C SER A 143 8.64 30.01 -8.70
N ASP A 144 8.99 30.54 -9.88
CA ASP A 144 10.20 31.36 -10.06
C ASP A 144 10.12 32.71 -9.34
N ARG A 145 8.91 33.15 -8.97
CA ARG A 145 8.65 34.41 -8.23
C ARG A 145 8.40 34.19 -6.73
N ILE A 146 8.35 32.95 -6.27
CA ILE A 146 8.21 32.59 -4.86
C ILE A 146 9.61 32.31 -4.29
N SER A 147 9.88 32.84 -3.09
CA SER A 147 11.15 32.64 -2.38
C SER A 147 11.55 31.15 -2.28
N LEU A 148 12.83 30.85 -2.50
CA LEU A 148 13.40 29.51 -2.28
C LEU A 148 13.44 29.14 -0.79
N SER A 149 13.44 30.15 0.09
CA SER A 149 13.50 30.00 1.55
C SER A 149 12.18 30.33 2.23
N ARG A 150 11.04 30.32 1.51
CA ARG A 150 9.75 30.73 2.07
C ARG A 150 9.41 29.95 3.34
N SER A 151 8.78 30.64 4.30
CA SER A 151 8.12 30.00 5.43
C SER A 151 6.80 29.36 4.99
N LEU A 152 6.29 28.44 5.81
CA LEU A 152 4.94 27.88 5.68
C LEU A 152 4.01 28.41 6.79
N GLY A 153 4.33 29.57 7.36
CA GLY A 153 3.63 30.21 8.49
C GLY A 153 3.74 29.42 9.79
N GLU A 154 2.77 29.66 10.68
CA GLU A 154 2.65 28.98 11.97
C GLU A 154 2.49 27.46 11.84
N ASP A 155 3.01 26.74 12.84
CA ASP A 155 2.78 25.30 12.96
C ASP A 155 1.32 25.02 13.33
N THR A 156 0.62 24.40 12.40
CA THR A 156 -0.83 24.13 12.46
C THR A 156 -1.13 22.64 12.61
N ARG A 157 -0.12 21.84 12.95
CA ARG A 157 -0.28 20.42 13.30
C ARG A 157 -1.07 20.25 14.61
N PRO A 158 -1.60 19.04 14.86
CA PRO A 158 -2.18 18.69 16.16
C PRO A 158 -1.22 19.00 17.32
N VAL A 159 -1.76 19.43 18.46
CA VAL A 159 -0.97 19.92 19.61
C VAL A 159 0.01 18.85 20.11
N GLU A 160 -0.41 17.59 20.14
CA GLU A 160 0.42 16.45 20.51
C GLU A 160 1.65 16.26 19.59
N CYS A 161 1.59 16.71 18.34
CA CYS A 161 2.71 16.68 17.41
C CYS A 161 3.68 17.83 17.68
N VAL A 162 3.17 19.03 17.96
CA VAL A 162 3.97 20.22 18.25
C VAL A 162 4.70 20.09 19.59
N GLU A 163 4.04 19.53 20.60
CA GLU A 163 4.60 19.35 21.95
C GLU A 163 5.41 18.04 22.10
N ARG A 164 5.51 17.23 21.04
CA ARG A 164 6.21 15.94 21.07
C ARG A 164 7.69 16.14 21.41
N LYS A 165 8.16 15.42 22.42
CA LYS A 165 9.58 15.38 22.81
C LYS A 165 10.23 14.08 22.37
N PHE A 166 11.48 14.17 21.92
CA PHE A 166 12.23 13.03 21.41
C PHE A 166 13.29 12.60 22.43
N ARG A 167 13.28 11.32 22.80
CA ARG A 167 14.25 10.78 23.77
C ARG A 167 15.64 10.78 23.16
N ARG A 168 16.66 11.04 23.97
CA ARG A 168 18.07 10.89 23.54
C ARG A 168 18.57 9.45 23.59
N CYS A 169 17.80 8.56 24.19
CA CYS A 169 18.14 7.15 24.38
C CYS A 169 16.94 6.26 24.06
N PRO A 170 17.08 5.33 23.09
CA PRO A 170 18.12 5.31 22.04
C PRO A 170 18.22 6.64 21.28
N ALA A 171 19.42 6.98 20.81
CA ALA A 171 19.67 8.22 20.07
C ALA A 171 18.97 8.21 18.72
N LEU A 172 18.55 9.38 18.24
CA LEU A 172 18.01 9.50 16.89
C LEU A 172 19.11 9.30 15.84
N PRO A 173 18.89 8.44 14.84
CA PRO A 173 19.88 8.12 13.83
C PRO A 173 20.07 9.30 12.88
N THR A 174 21.26 9.36 12.29
CA THR A 174 21.50 10.30 11.19
C THR A 174 20.83 9.84 9.89
N THR A 175 20.42 10.79 9.05
CA THR A 175 19.81 10.50 7.74
C THR A 175 20.60 11.10 6.59
N SER A 176 20.71 10.36 5.49
CA SER A 176 21.03 10.93 4.17
C SER A 176 19.72 11.19 3.43
N VAL A 177 19.48 12.44 3.03
CA VAL A 177 18.31 12.81 2.23
C VAL A 177 18.67 12.62 0.75
N ILE A 178 17.90 11.82 0.01
CA ILE A 178 18.15 11.52 -1.40
C ILE A 178 17.04 12.14 -2.24
N ILE A 179 17.43 13.06 -3.14
CA ILE A 179 16.54 13.77 -4.05
C ILE A 179 16.92 13.40 -5.48
N VAL A 180 16.07 12.62 -6.15
CA VAL A 180 16.25 12.31 -7.57
C VAL A 180 15.55 13.35 -8.41
N PHE A 181 16.19 13.79 -9.50
CA PHE A 181 15.59 14.74 -10.44
C PHE A 181 15.96 14.42 -11.89
N HIS A 182 15.06 14.78 -12.80
CA HIS A 182 15.29 14.77 -14.24
C HIS A 182 14.57 15.97 -14.86
N ASN A 183 15.30 16.93 -15.43
CA ASN A 183 14.74 18.12 -16.07
C ASN A 183 13.78 18.93 -15.17
N GLU A 184 14.07 19.00 -13.87
CA GLU A 184 13.27 19.77 -12.92
C GLU A 184 13.49 21.28 -13.07
N ALA A 185 12.46 22.08 -12.74
CA ALA A 185 12.61 23.52 -12.70
C ALA A 185 13.60 23.94 -11.59
N TRP A 186 14.43 24.96 -11.87
CA TRP A 186 15.45 25.44 -10.94
C TRP A 186 14.85 25.85 -9.59
N SER A 187 13.73 26.58 -9.61
CA SER A 187 13.09 27.10 -8.40
C SER A 187 12.51 26.01 -7.50
N THR A 188 11.83 25.01 -8.06
CA THR A 188 11.26 23.90 -7.27
C THR A 188 12.33 22.97 -6.72
N LEU A 189 13.35 22.64 -7.52
CA LEU A 189 14.49 21.82 -7.10
C LEU A 189 15.22 22.45 -5.91
N LEU A 190 15.62 23.72 -6.04
CA LEU A 190 16.33 24.39 -4.95
C LEU A 190 15.44 24.69 -3.75
N ARG A 191 14.16 25.03 -3.95
CA ARG A 191 13.22 25.21 -2.82
C ARG A 191 13.11 23.93 -2.01
N THR A 192 13.13 22.75 -2.64
CA THR A 192 13.19 21.47 -1.94
C THR A 192 14.44 21.35 -1.07
N VAL A 193 15.63 21.62 -1.64
CA VAL A 193 16.91 21.57 -0.92
C VAL A 193 16.93 22.54 0.26
N PHE A 194 16.57 23.81 0.04
CA PHE A 194 16.50 24.81 1.10
C PHE A 194 15.46 24.46 2.16
N SER A 195 14.31 23.92 1.76
CA SER A 195 13.28 23.48 2.70
C SER A 195 13.81 22.40 3.64
N VAL A 196 14.54 21.40 3.13
CA VAL A 196 15.22 20.38 3.95
C VAL A 196 16.24 21.03 4.90
N LEU A 197 17.10 21.92 4.40
CA LEU A 197 18.12 22.60 5.21
C LEU A 197 17.53 23.47 6.33
N HIS A 198 16.38 24.11 6.07
CA HIS A 198 15.69 24.99 7.02
C HIS A 198 14.86 24.27 8.06
N THR A 199 14.53 22.99 7.85
CA THR A 199 13.58 22.25 8.71
C THR A 199 14.15 20.98 9.32
N SER A 200 15.33 20.52 8.85
CA SER A 200 15.98 19.32 9.39
C SER A 200 17.02 19.71 10.44
N PRO A 201 16.95 19.13 11.66
CA PRO A 201 17.97 19.36 12.68
C PRO A 201 19.39 19.04 12.21
N ALA A 202 20.34 19.94 12.50
CA ALA A 202 21.71 19.83 12.03
C ALA A 202 22.42 18.54 12.50
N ILE A 203 22.07 18.05 13.69
CA ILE A 203 22.63 16.82 14.27
C ILE A 203 22.10 15.54 13.60
N LEU A 204 20.97 15.62 12.90
CA LEU A 204 20.30 14.48 12.26
C LEU A 204 20.57 14.44 10.75
N LEU A 205 20.74 15.60 10.11
CA LEU A 205 21.00 15.69 8.68
C LEU A 205 22.49 15.44 8.37
N LYS A 206 22.80 14.22 7.90
CA LYS A 206 24.18 13.86 7.52
C LYS A 206 24.61 14.52 6.23
N GLU A 207 23.74 14.46 5.22
CA GLU A 207 23.98 14.95 3.86
C GLU A 207 22.68 15.00 3.05
N ILE A 208 22.69 15.81 1.98
CA ILE A 208 21.68 15.82 0.93
C ILE A 208 22.34 15.37 -0.37
N ILE A 209 21.81 14.30 -0.97
CA ILE A 209 22.31 13.67 -2.18
C ILE A 209 21.33 13.97 -3.31
N MET A 210 21.72 14.88 -4.20
CA MET A 210 20.95 15.22 -5.38
C MET A 210 21.42 14.33 -6.54
N VAL A 211 20.56 13.41 -6.99
CA VAL A 211 20.90 12.49 -8.09
C VAL A 211 20.22 12.95 -9.37
N ASP A 212 21.04 13.39 -10.32
CA ASP A 212 20.58 13.75 -11.67
C ASP A 212 20.46 12.50 -12.54
N ASP A 213 19.24 12.15 -12.94
CA ASP A 213 18.96 11.09 -13.89
C ASP A 213 19.08 11.60 -15.34
N ALA A 214 20.29 11.96 -15.76
CA ALA A 214 20.61 12.44 -17.11
C ALA A 214 19.71 13.60 -17.61
N SER A 215 19.62 14.68 -16.83
CA SER A 215 18.95 15.92 -17.26
C SER A 215 19.62 16.53 -18.48
N THR A 216 18.82 17.09 -19.37
CA THR A 216 19.26 17.79 -20.59
C THR A 216 19.22 19.32 -20.44
N ALA A 217 18.55 19.85 -19.42
CA ALA A 217 18.47 21.29 -19.19
C ALA A 217 19.80 21.88 -18.69
N GLU A 218 20.30 22.90 -19.38
CA GLU A 218 21.62 23.51 -19.12
C GLU A 218 21.79 24.01 -17.67
N HIS A 219 20.74 24.60 -17.09
CA HIS A 219 20.78 25.12 -15.72
C HIS A 219 21.03 24.03 -14.67
N LEU A 220 20.74 22.77 -15.00
CA LEU A 220 20.96 21.62 -14.11
C LEU A 220 22.37 21.06 -14.21
N GLY A 221 23.19 21.49 -15.18
CA GLY A 221 24.59 21.05 -15.34
C GLY A 221 25.54 21.72 -14.34
N LYS A 222 26.66 22.28 -14.85
CA LYS A 222 27.71 22.91 -14.03
C LYS A 222 27.19 24.02 -13.11
N ARG A 223 26.22 24.80 -13.58
CA ARG A 223 25.60 25.89 -12.79
C ARG A 223 25.01 25.39 -11.47
N LEU A 224 24.35 24.23 -11.49
CA LEU A 224 23.78 23.64 -10.28
C LEU A 224 24.88 23.17 -9.32
N GLU A 225 25.89 22.47 -9.84
CA GLU A 225 27.03 21.98 -9.04
C GLU A 225 27.77 23.11 -8.33
N GLU A 226 28.06 24.20 -9.05
CA GLU A 226 28.70 25.39 -8.48
C GLU A 226 27.81 26.05 -7.43
N TYR A 227 26.51 26.17 -7.71
CA TYR A 227 25.56 26.77 -6.78
C TYR A 227 25.42 26.00 -5.48
N VAL A 228 25.37 24.67 -5.50
CA VAL A 228 25.20 23.87 -4.27
C VAL A 228 26.52 23.56 -3.56
N ARG A 229 27.68 23.75 -4.20
CA ARG A 229 29.00 23.54 -3.58
C ARG A 229 29.20 24.39 -2.32
N GLN A 230 28.58 25.57 -2.25
CA GLN A 230 28.60 26.42 -1.06
C GLN A 230 27.81 25.83 0.12
N LEU A 231 26.85 24.93 -0.14
CA LEU A 231 25.94 24.33 0.83
C LEU A 231 26.51 23.04 1.45
N LYS A 232 27.84 22.99 1.71
CA LYS A 232 28.71 21.94 2.30
C LYS A 232 28.19 20.49 2.52
N VAL A 233 26.98 20.31 3.03
CA VAL A 233 26.27 19.02 3.19
C VAL A 233 25.53 18.55 1.93
N VAL A 234 25.47 19.36 0.87
CA VAL A 234 24.79 19.01 -0.39
C VAL A 234 25.79 18.52 -1.44
N LYS A 235 25.52 17.38 -2.06
CA LYS A 235 26.30 16.83 -3.17
C LYS A 235 25.42 16.49 -4.37
N VAL A 236 25.92 16.75 -5.58
CA VAL A 236 25.28 16.32 -6.84
C VAL A 236 25.98 15.08 -7.36
N VAL A 237 25.21 14.08 -7.75
CA VAL A 237 25.68 12.85 -8.38
C VAL A 237 25.00 12.72 -9.73
N ARG A 238 25.77 12.42 -10.77
CA ARG A 238 25.28 12.34 -12.14
C ARG A 238 25.14 10.89 -12.56
N GLN A 239 23.97 10.55 -13.10
CA GLN A 239 23.80 9.35 -13.90
C GLN A 239 24.01 9.73 -15.37
N GLU A 240 24.96 9.08 -16.04
CA GLU A 240 25.34 9.42 -17.42
C GLU A 240 24.23 9.13 -18.43
N GLU A 241 23.44 8.10 -18.17
CA GLU A 241 22.33 7.68 -19.03
C GLU A 241 21.02 7.74 -18.26
N ARG A 242 19.93 8.01 -18.98
CA ARG A 242 18.59 8.04 -18.38
C ARG A 242 18.11 6.62 -18.05
N LYS A 243 18.18 6.24 -16.78
CA LYS A 243 17.80 4.90 -16.29
C LYS A 243 16.55 4.92 -15.43
N GLY A 244 16.08 6.10 -15.00
CA GLY A 244 14.85 6.24 -14.23
C GLY A 244 15.06 6.45 -12.73
N LEU A 245 13.93 6.71 -12.07
CA LEU A 245 13.83 6.98 -10.64
C LEU A 245 14.47 5.87 -9.80
N ILE A 246 14.21 4.62 -10.15
CA ILE A 246 14.60 3.45 -9.34
C ILE A 246 16.11 3.33 -9.29
N THR A 247 16.77 3.32 -10.45
CA THR A 247 18.22 3.25 -10.58
C THR A 247 18.91 4.46 -9.95
N ALA A 248 18.36 5.66 -10.16
CA ALA A 248 18.88 6.87 -9.54
C ALA A 248 18.77 6.85 -8.00
N ARG A 249 17.66 6.34 -7.44
CA ARG A 249 17.52 6.15 -5.99
C ARG A 249 18.51 5.15 -5.44
N MET A 250 18.74 4.04 -6.13
CA MET A 250 19.75 3.05 -5.74
C MET A 250 21.17 3.63 -5.80
N LEU A 251 21.48 4.46 -6.81
CA LEU A 251 22.74 5.18 -6.90
C LEU A 251 22.92 6.14 -5.71
N GLY A 252 21.89 6.89 -5.34
CA GLY A 252 21.92 7.74 -4.14
C GLY A 252 22.10 6.93 -2.86
N ALA A 253 21.41 5.79 -2.74
CA ALA A 253 21.47 4.92 -1.56
C ALA A 253 22.83 4.24 -1.38
N SER A 254 23.49 3.83 -2.48
CA SER A 254 24.78 3.14 -2.42
C SER A 254 25.90 4.02 -1.87
N ILE A 255 25.85 5.33 -2.13
CA ILE A 255 26.82 6.32 -1.66
C ILE A 255 26.41 7.05 -0.38
N ALA A 256 25.22 6.75 0.15
CA ALA A 256 24.71 7.37 1.36
C ALA A 256 25.48 6.91 2.60
N GLN A 257 25.78 7.84 3.50
CA GLN A 257 26.55 7.61 4.73
C GLN A 257 25.70 7.64 6.00
N GLY A 258 24.45 8.13 5.91
CA GLY A 258 23.49 8.12 7.01
C GLY A 258 23.01 6.72 7.35
N GLU A 259 22.59 6.54 8.59
CA GLU A 259 22.00 5.29 9.09
C GLU A 259 20.59 5.06 8.54
N VAL A 260 19.89 6.16 8.24
CA VAL A 260 18.57 6.20 7.59
C VAL A 260 18.70 6.83 6.21
N LEU A 261 17.97 6.27 5.24
CA LEU A 261 17.76 6.86 3.92
C LEU A 261 16.40 7.56 3.94
N THR A 262 16.37 8.84 3.58
CA THR A 262 15.12 9.61 3.44
C THR A 262 14.98 10.08 2.00
N PHE A 263 14.04 9.48 1.26
CA PHE A 263 13.78 9.82 -0.14
C PHE A 263 12.75 10.94 -0.22
N LEU A 264 13.03 11.94 -1.06
CA LEU A 264 12.12 13.03 -1.40
C LEU A 264 12.14 13.26 -2.92
N ASP A 265 11.01 13.69 -3.47
CA ASP A 265 10.95 14.18 -4.85
C ASP A 265 11.49 15.62 -4.93
N ALA A 266 11.90 16.05 -6.12
CA ALA A 266 12.55 17.34 -6.36
C ALA A 266 11.61 18.58 -6.32
N HIS A 267 10.37 18.42 -5.90
CA HIS A 267 9.35 19.46 -5.85
C HIS A 267 8.51 19.34 -4.57
N CYS A 268 9.22 19.32 -3.45
CA CYS A 268 8.64 19.19 -2.11
C CYS A 268 8.94 20.41 -1.23
N GLU A 269 8.10 20.65 -0.23
CA GLU A 269 8.36 21.60 0.85
C GLU A 269 8.07 20.92 2.20
N CYS A 270 9.09 20.79 3.03
CA CYS A 270 9.01 20.18 4.35
C CYS A 270 8.35 21.13 5.35
N PHE A 271 7.41 20.61 6.14
CA PHE A 271 6.78 21.36 7.22
C PHE A 271 7.65 21.32 8.50
N HIS A 272 7.25 22.07 9.52
CA HIS A 272 7.94 22.11 10.81
C HIS A 272 8.01 20.71 11.44
N GLY A 273 9.16 20.35 12.02
CA GLY A 273 9.35 19.10 12.77
C GLY A 273 8.99 17.82 12.00
N TRP A 274 9.22 17.79 10.69
CA TRP A 274 8.84 16.68 9.83
C TRP A 274 9.75 15.45 9.99
N LEU A 275 11.03 15.65 10.33
CA LEU A 275 12.03 14.59 10.23
C LEU A 275 12.08 13.72 11.49
N GLU A 276 12.03 14.35 12.66
CA GLU A 276 12.20 13.71 13.96
C GLU A 276 11.16 12.60 14.23
N PRO A 277 9.86 12.76 13.89
CA PRO A 277 8.88 11.68 14.04
C PRO A 277 9.19 10.45 13.17
N LEU A 278 9.72 10.64 11.96
CA LEU A 278 10.11 9.55 11.06
C LEU A 278 11.28 8.76 11.66
N LEU A 279 12.33 9.46 12.07
CA LEU A 279 13.53 8.85 12.65
C LEU A 279 13.22 8.16 13.98
N THR A 280 12.40 8.77 14.83
CA THR A 280 11.95 8.18 16.09
C THR A 280 11.25 6.85 15.84
N ARG A 281 10.37 6.79 14.81
CA ARG A 281 9.65 5.56 14.53
C ARG A 281 10.55 4.43 14.04
N ILE A 282 11.56 4.73 13.22
CA ILE A 282 12.55 3.74 12.78
C ILE A 282 13.37 3.21 13.97
N VAL A 283 13.63 4.03 14.98
CA VAL A 283 14.31 3.57 16.20
C VAL A 283 13.43 2.62 17.01
N GLU A 284 12.14 2.93 17.14
CA GLU A 284 11.16 2.07 17.83
C GLU A 284 10.89 0.76 17.07
N GLU A 285 10.91 0.80 15.74
CA GLU A 285 10.67 -0.34 14.86
C GLU A 285 11.63 -0.27 13.65
N PRO A 286 12.82 -0.89 13.74
CA PRO A 286 13.82 -0.83 12.68
C PRO A 286 13.40 -1.43 11.34
N THR A 287 12.35 -2.26 11.33
CA THR A 287 11.78 -2.84 10.11
C THR A 287 10.63 -2.02 9.51
N ALA A 288 10.33 -0.86 10.11
CA ALA A 288 9.33 0.06 9.61
C ALA A 288 9.88 0.89 8.45
N VAL A 289 9.08 0.99 7.39
CA VAL A 289 9.23 1.95 6.31
C VAL A 289 8.18 3.02 6.52
N VAL A 290 8.63 4.24 6.82
CA VAL A 290 7.77 5.32 7.32
C VAL A 290 7.65 6.44 6.30
N SER A 291 6.43 6.88 6.04
CA SER A 291 6.13 7.97 5.10
C SER A 291 5.53 9.16 5.86
N PRO A 292 5.85 10.41 5.47
CA PRO A 292 5.11 11.56 5.99
C PRO A 292 3.65 11.53 5.53
N GLU A 293 2.80 12.28 6.22
CA GLU A 293 1.56 12.76 5.62
C GLU A 293 1.90 13.73 4.47
N ILE A 294 1.59 13.30 3.25
CA ILE A 294 1.90 14.07 2.05
C ILE A 294 0.79 15.10 1.84
N SER A 295 1.13 16.37 1.96
CA SER A 295 0.20 17.46 1.69
C SER A 295 0.30 17.95 0.26
N SER A 296 -0.77 18.53 -0.25
CA SER A 296 -0.81 19.09 -1.60
C SER A 296 -0.21 20.50 -1.63
N ILE A 297 0.71 20.72 -2.56
CA ILE A 297 1.08 22.05 -3.05
C ILE A 297 0.37 22.24 -4.39
N ASP A 298 -0.53 23.22 -4.47
CA ASP A 298 -1.32 23.45 -5.68
C ASP A 298 -0.42 23.78 -6.87
N LEU A 299 -0.54 23.02 -7.95
CA LEU A 299 0.32 23.15 -9.13
C LEU A 299 0.17 24.48 -9.88
N ASN A 300 -0.91 25.24 -9.64
CA ASN A 300 -1.17 26.50 -10.33
C ASN A 300 -0.75 27.72 -9.50
N THR A 301 -1.02 27.68 -8.20
CA THR A 301 -0.87 28.81 -7.28
C THR A 301 0.23 28.60 -6.24
N PHE A 302 0.79 27.39 -6.12
CA PHE A 302 1.77 27.01 -5.11
C PHE A 302 1.28 27.23 -3.66
N GLN A 303 -0.05 27.25 -3.47
CA GLN A 303 -0.64 27.23 -2.14
C GLN A 303 -0.34 25.89 -1.48
N PHE A 304 0.18 25.94 -0.25
CA PHE A 304 0.42 24.76 0.57
C PHE A 304 -0.84 24.45 1.38
N ALA A 305 -1.39 23.24 1.24
CA ALA A 305 -2.49 22.78 2.08
C ALA A 305 -1.98 22.48 3.50
N LYS A 306 -2.12 23.42 4.42
CA LYS A 306 -1.58 23.23 5.78
C LYS A 306 -2.33 22.14 6.55
N PRO A 307 -1.66 21.40 7.44
CA PRO A 307 -2.36 20.55 8.39
C PRO A 307 -3.28 21.43 9.25
N VAL A 308 -4.34 20.82 9.80
CA VAL A 308 -5.30 21.51 10.67
C VAL A 308 -5.27 20.83 12.03
N ALA A 309 -5.09 21.60 13.10
CA ALA A 309 -4.83 21.07 14.44
C ALA A 309 -5.93 20.15 14.97
N THR A 310 -7.18 20.30 14.51
CA THR A 310 -8.32 19.46 14.88
C THR A 310 -8.52 18.26 13.95
N ASN A 311 -7.88 18.25 12.79
CA ASN A 311 -8.01 17.16 11.83
C ASN A 311 -7.09 16.00 12.25
N ARG A 312 -7.67 14.80 12.17
CA ARG A 312 -6.94 13.56 12.32
C ARG A 312 -6.59 13.00 10.96
N ALA A 313 -5.49 12.25 10.85
CA ALA A 313 -5.15 11.54 9.63
C ALA A 313 -6.35 10.70 9.18
N TYR A 314 -6.77 10.94 7.94
CA TYR A 314 -7.98 10.34 7.38
C TYR A 314 -7.68 9.29 6.32
N ASN A 315 -6.57 9.44 5.58
CA ASN A 315 -6.25 8.59 4.44
C ASN A 315 -5.10 7.62 4.74
N ARG A 316 -5.15 6.45 4.10
CA ARG A 316 -4.04 5.51 3.92
C ARG A 316 -3.93 5.13 2.45
N GLY A 317 -2.78 4.62 2.05
CA GLY A 317 -2.54 4.15 0.68
C GLY A 317 -3.19 2.80 0.40
N ASN A 318 -3.74 2.64 -0.80
CA ASN A 318 -4.24 1.37 -1.32
C ASN A 318 -3.73 1.10 -2.75
N PHE A 319 -4.22 0.02 -3.34
CA PHE A 319 -4.05 -0.26 -4.75
C PHE A 319 -5.36 -0.78 -5.34
N ASP A 320 -5.59 -0.51 -6.61
CA ASP A 320 -6.62 -1.17 -7.40
C ASP A 320 -6.07 -2.43 -8.09
N TRP A 321 -6.96 -3.24 -8.68
CA TRP A 321 -6.54 -4.46 -9.38
C TRP A 321 -5.94 -4.22 -10.77
N SER A 322 -5.73 -2.95 -11.15
CA SER A 322 -4.87 -2.54 -12.25
C SER A 322 -3.46 -2.17 -11.74
N LEU A 323 -3.17 -2.44 -10.47
CA LEU A 323 -1.91 -2.18 -9.76
C LEU A 323 -1.54 -0.69 -9.76
N THR A 324 -2.55 0.17 -9.71
CA THR A 324 -2.39 1.61 -9.55
C THR A 324 -2.56 1.98 -8.09
N PHE A 325 -1.66 2.84 -7.59
CA PHE A 325 -1.76 3.40 -6.25
C PHE A 325 -2.98 4.32 -6.10
N GLY A 326 -3.62 4.28 -4.94
CA GLY A 326 -4.70 5.20 -4.58
C GLY A 326 -4.70 5.54 -3.09
N TRP A 327 -5.65 6.38 -2.71
CA TRP A 327 -5.92 6.75 -1.32
C TRP A 327 -7.30 6.28 -0.91
N GLU A 328 -7.42 5.82 0.33
CA GLU A 328 -8.69 5.47 0.95
C GLU A 328 -8.76 5.91 2.40
N ALA A 329 -9.98 6.00 2.93
CA ALA A 329 -10.18 6.31 4.33
C ALA A 329 -9.62 5.20 5.24
N ILE A 330 -8.99 5.58 6.35
CA ILE A 330 -8.54 4.64 7.38
C ILE A 330 -9.77 3.94 7.97
N PRO A 331 -9.77 2.59 8.06
CA PRO A 331 -10.85 1.82 8.68
C PRO A 331 -11.12 2.24 10.14
N GLU A 332 -12.37 2.12 10.56
CA GLU A 332 -12.83 2.60 11.86
C GLU A 332 -12.20 1.84 13.03
N ASP A 333 -11.96 0.54 12.89
CA ASP A 333 -11.22 -0.27 13.86
C ASP A 333 -9.75 0.17 13.98
N ALA A 334 -9.08 0.46 12.87
CA ALA A 334 -7.73 1.00 12.87
C ALA A 334 -7.66 2.41 13.48
N LYS A 335 -8.68 3.27 13.24
CA LYS A 335 -8.79 4.59 13.89
C LYS A 335 -8.90 4.48 15.40
N ARG A 336 -9.68 3.53 15.92
CA ARG A 336 -9.89 3.33 17.37
C ARG A 336 -8.65 2.87 18.11
N LEU A 337 -7.70 2.23 17.43
CA LEU A 337 -6.43 1.79 18.03
C LEU A 337 -5.46 2.97 18.25
N ARG A 338 -5.68 4.10 17.59
CA ARG A 338 -4.83 5.29 17.67
C ARG A 338 -5.37 6.23 18.76
N LYS A 339 -4.55 6.53 19.76
CA LYS A 339 -4.94 7.44 20.85
C LYS A 339 -4.96 8.89 20.39
N ASP A 340 -3.94 9.26 19.63
CA ASP A 340 -3.66 10.62 19.14
C ASP A 340 -2.85 10.55 17.83
N GLU A 341 -2.50 11.70 17.25
CA GLU A 341 -1.80 11.77 15.95
C GLU A 341 -0.30 11.45 16.01
N THR A 342 0.26 11.20 17.20
CA THR A 342 1.64 10.69 17.35
C THR A 342 1.75 9.20 16.98
N PHE A 343 0.62 8.48 16.96
CA PHE A 343 0.55 7.07 16.59
C PHE A 343 0.56 6.88 15.07
N PRO A 344 1.38 5.94 14.56
CA PRO A 344 1.46 5.66 13.13
C PRO A 344 0.15 5.12 12.57
N VAL A 345 -0.09 5.40 11.29
CA VAL A 345 -1.16 4.80 10.49
C VAL A 345 -0.57 3.66 9.66
N LYS A 346 -0.95 2.42 9.97
CA LYS A 346 -0.59 1.27 9.12
C LYS A 346 -1.26 1.39 7.76
N THR A 347 -0.47 1.26 6.70
CA THR A 347 -0.93 1.48 5.33
C THR A 347 -0.64 0.27 4.44
N PRO A 348 -1.64 -0.29 3.72
CA PRO A 348 -1.44 -1.40 2.78
C PRO A 348 -0.34 -1.10 1.75
N THR A 349 -0.40 0.09 1.16
CA THR A 349 0.61 0.61 0.23
C THR A 349 0.99 2.03 0.59
N PHE A 350 2.03 2.55 -0.03
CA PHE A 350 2.47 3.94 0.10
C PHE A 350 2.69 4.58 -1.27
N ALA A 351 2.72 5.91 -1.32
CA ALA A 351 2.92 6.64 -2.58
C ALA A 351 4.33 6.40 -3.17
N GLY A 352 5.32 6.08 -2.34
CA GLY A 352 6.68 5.75 -2.75
C GLY A 352 7.57 6.95 -3.08
N GLY A 353 7.02 8.14 -3.32
CA GLY A 353 7.78 9.38 -3.53
C GLY A 353 8.59 9.83 -2.30
N LEU A 354 7.96 9.76 -1.12
CA LEU A 354 8.45 10.34 0.11
C LEU A 354 8.43 9.31 1.24
N PHE A 355 9.59 8.90 1.75
CA PHE A 355 9.69 7.97 2.88
C PHE A 355 11.09 7.92 3.49
N SER A 356 11.17 7.43 4.72
CA SER A 356 12.41 7.09 5.42
C SER A 356 12.47 5.59 5.73
N ILE A 357 13.66 5.02 5.65
CA ILE A 357 13.93 3.61 5.93
C ILE A 357 15.35 3.45 6.49
N SER A 358 15.55 2.54 7.44
CA SER A 358 16.90 2.16 7.86
C SER A 358 17.71 1.67 6.64
N LYS A 359 18.92 2.20 6.44
CA LYS A 359 19.79 1.79 5.32
C LYS A 359 20.06 0.29 5.35
N LYS A 360 20.38 -0.25 6.53
CA LYS A 360 20.60 -1.69 6.74
C LYS A 360 19.36 -2.51 6.38
N TYR A 361 18.17 -2.03 6.77
CA TYR A 361 16.93 -2.73 6.44
C TYR A 361 16.62 -2.65 4.94
N PHE A 362 16.83 -1.49 4.30
CA PHE A 362 16.69 -1.31 2.85
C PHE A 362 17.55 -2.29 2.05
N GLU A 363 18.81 -2.47 2.45
CA GLU A 363 19.72 -3.46 1.85
C GLU A 363 19.26 -4.90 2.14
N HIS A 364 18.87 -5.19 3.39
CA HIS A 364 18.42 -6.51 3.81
C HIS A 364 17.18 -7.00 3.05
N ILE A 365 16.21 -6.11 2.81
CA ILE A 365 15.01 -6.44 2.03
C ILE A 365 15.23 -6.39 0.51
N GLY A 366 16.49 -6.31 0.05
CA GLY A 366 16.85 -6.39 -1.36
C GLY A 366 16.59 -5.12 -2.18
N THR A 367 16.71 -3.95 -1.54
CA THR A 367 16.66 -2.61 -2.16
C THR A 367 15.44 -2.40 -3.06
N TYR A 368 15.62 -2.16 -4.36
CA TYR A 368 14.57 -2.18 -5.39
C TYR A 368 14.86 -3.31 -6.39
N ASP A 369 13.86 -3.68 -7.19
CA ASP A 369 14.09 -4.49 -8.39
C ASP A 369 14.84 -3.62 -9.43
N ASP A 370 16.13 -3.88 -9.59
CA ASP A 370 17.05 -3.12 -10.43
C ASP A 370 16.79 -3.26 -11.93
N LYS A 371 15.92 -4.19 -12.32
CA LYS A 371 15.47 -4.37 -13.71
C LYS A 371 14.15 -3.64 -13.99
N MET A 372 13.55 -2.96 -13.01
CA MET A 372 12.45 -2.03 -13.29
C MET A 372 13.00 -0.76 -13.93
N GLU A 373 12.29 -0.25 -14.93
CA GLU A 373 12.78 0.86 -15.76
C GLU A 373 11.96 2.13 -15.57
N ILE A 374 12.61 3.30 -15.70
CA ILE A 374 12.01 4.65 -15.68
C ILE A 374 11.24 4.97 -14.40
N TRP A 375 9.98 4.54 -14.30
CA TRP A 375 9.07 4.86 -13.21
C TRP A 375 7.83 3.95 -13.27
N GLY A 376 7.22 3.68 -12.11
CA GLY A 376 5.91 3.08 -11.99
C GLY A 376 5.98 1.63 -11.52
N GLY A 377 5.12 1.31 -10.54
CA GLY A 377 4.98 -0.03 -9.96
C GLY A 377 5.93 -0.29 -8.79
N GLU A 378 7.04 0.45 -8.65
CA GLU A 378 8.05 0.20 -7.61
C GLU A 378 7.51 0.44 -6.20
N ASN A 379 6.59 1.39 -6.05
CA ASN A 379 5.95 1.69 -4.77
C ASN A 379 5.01 0.57 -4.33
N VAL A 380 4.23 -0.01 -5.26
CA VAL A 380 3.35 -1.16 -4.98
C VAL A 380 4.19 -2.42 -4.73
N GLU A 381 5.23 -2.65 -5.52
CA GLU A 381 6.17 -3.76 -5.36
C GLU A 381 6.83 -3.74 -3.98
N MET A 382 7.42 -2.60 -3.60
CA MET A 382 8.05 -2.43 -2.29
C MET A 382 7.03 -2.58 -1.16
N SER A 383 5.78 -2.15 -1.38
CA SER A 383 4.73 -2.31 -0.38
C SER A 383 4.42 -3.78 -0.09
N PHE A 384 4.25 -4.57 -1.16
CA PHE A 384 4.00 -6.00 -1.03
C PHE A 384 5.19 -6.72 -0.42
N ARG A 385 6.42 -6.38 -0.84
CA ARG A 385 7.65 -6.94 -0.29
C ARG A 385 7.78 -6.66 1.21
N VAL A 386 7.69 -5.39 1.63
CA VAL A 386 7.88 -5.00 3.03
C VAL A 386 6.91 -5.76 3.93
N TRP A 387 5.63 -5.80 3.59
CA TRP A 387 4.64 -6.51 4.39
C TRP A 387 4.81 -8.02 4.37
N GLN A 388 4.98 -8.63 3.19
CA GLN A 388 5.12 -10.08 3.07
C GLN A 388 6.40 -10.59 3.74
N CYS A 389 7.48 -9.80 3.76
CA CYS A 389 8.76 -10.19 4.33
C CYS A 389 8.95 -9.73 5.79
N GLY A 390 7.87 -9.35 6.48
CA GLY A 390 7.86 -9.17 7.94
C GLY A 390 8.08 -7.74 8.45
N GLY A 391 8.21 -6.75 7.57
CA GLY A 391 8.27 -5.34 7.95
C GLY A 391 6.89 -4.69 8.09
N GLN A 392 6.91 -3.36 8.26
CA GLN A 392 5.70 -2.56 8.42
C GLN A 392 5.77 -1.31 7.52
N LEU A 393 4.65 -0.99 6.86
CA LEU A 393 4.48 0.30 6.19
C LEU A 393 3.57 1.20 7.00
N GLU A 394 4.05 2.41 7.27
CA GLU A 394 3.36 3.34 8.15
C GLU A 394 3.41 4.77 7.63
N ILE A 395 2.32 5.51 7.80
CA ILE A 395 2.26 6.96 7.61
C ILE A 395 2.35 7.60 9.00
N ILE A 396 3.20 8.60 9.15
CA ILE A 396 3.43 9.32 10.41
C ILE A 396 2.75 10.70 10.33
N PRO A 397 1.56 10.90 10.93
CA PRO A 397 0.78 12.13 10.77
C PRO A 397 1.48 13.40 11.25
N CYS A 398 2.30 13.30 12.31
CA CYS A 398 3.09 14.42 12.78
C CYS A 398 4.19 14.87 11.79
N SER A 399 4.55 14.04 10.82
CA SER A 399 5.49 14.38 9.76
C SER A 399 4.73 14.83 8.53
N VAL A 400 4.83 16.11 8.16
CA VAL A 400 4.11 16.67 7.02
C VAL A 400 5.09 17.18 5.98
N VAL A 401 4.93 16.74 4.72
CA VAL A 401 5.72 17.23 3.60
C VAL A 401 4.78 17.55 2.44
N GLY A 402 4.83 18.77 1.94
CA GLY A 402 4.08 19.19 0.76
C GLY A 402 4.73 18.66 -0.51
N HIS A 403 3.91 18.28 -1.48
CA HIS A 403 4.31 17.80 -2.79
C HIS A 403 3.50 18.48 -3.89
N VAL A 404 4.17 18.91 -4.98
CA VAL A 404 3.48 19.46 -6.16
C VAL A 404 2.90 18.32 -6.99
N PHE A 405 1.64 17.97 -6.74
CA PHE A 405 0.92 16.95 -7.51
C PHE A 405 0.62 17.44 -8.92
N ARG A 406 1.11 16.70 -9.93
CA ARG A 406 0.88 17.00 -11.35
C ARG A 406 -0.29 16.18 -11.88
N THR A 407 -1.00 16.72 -12.86
CA THR A 407 -2.10 16.00 -13.54
C THR A 407 -1.61 15.02 -14.60
N LYS A 408 -0.39 15.23 -15.11
CA LYS A 408 0.28 14.40 -16.12
C LYS A 408 1.77 14.30 -15.81
N SER A 409 2.41 13.22 -16.26
CA SER A 409 3.86 13.11 -16.20
C SER A 409 4.50 14.10 -17.18
N PRO A 410 5.48 14.91 -16.75
CA PRO A 410 6.25 15.81 -17.63
C PRO A 410 7.32 15.07 -18.44
N HIS A 411 7.54 13.78 -18.15
CA HIS A 411 8.70 13.04 -18.62
C HIS A 411 8.39 12.22 -19.87
N THR A 412 9.38 12.13 -20.75
CA THR A 412 9.34 11.21 -21.88
C THR A 412 9.59 9.78 -21.40
N PHE A 413 9.02 8.81 -22.11
CA PHE A 413 9.25 7.39 -21.89
C PHE A 413 9.97 6.85 -23.13
N PRO A 414 11.31 6.69 -23.10
CA PRO A 414 12.12 6.34 -24.28
C PRO A 414 11.66 5.06 -24.98
N LYS A 415 11.16 4.09 -24.21
CA LYS A 415 10.61 2.82 -24.69
C LYS A 415 9.07 2.77 -24.67
N GLY A 416 8.42 3.92 -24.57
CA GLY A 416 6.96 4.03 -24.42
C GLY A 416 6.44 3.72 -23.02
N THR A 417 5.13 3.89 -22.83
CA THR A 417 4.45 3.66 -21.54
C THR A 417 4.33 2.18 -21.17
N GLU A 418 4.66 1.27 -22.09
CA GLU A 418 4.70 -0.17 -21.85
C GLU A 418 5.69 -0.57 -20.74
N VAL A 419 6.68 0.29 -20.47
CA VAL A 419 7.60 0.14 -19.34
C VAL A 419 6.86 0.04 -18.01
N ILE A 420 5.78 0.80 -17.80
CA ILE A 420 4.99 0.76 -16.56
C ILE A 420 4.32 -0.62 -16.44
N THR A 421 3.69 -1.09 -17.52
CA THR A 421 3.08 -2.43 -17.58
C THR A 421 4.12 -3.51 -17.32
N ARG A 422 5.33 -3.35 -17.87
CA ARG A 422 6.44 -4.28 -17.62
C ARG A 422 6.81 -4.36 -16.14
N ASN A 423 7.00 -3.22 -15.49
CA ASN A 423 7.30 -3.17 -14.05
C ASN A 423 6.16 -3.81 -13.22
N GLN A 424 4.90 -3.56 -13.60
CA GLN A 424 3.73 -4.18 -12.95
C GLN A 424 3.65 -5.70 -13.17
N VAL A 425 4.03 -6.21 -14.34
CA VAL A 425 4.10 -7.67 -14.56
C VAL A 425 5.21 -8.27 -13.69
N ARG A 426 6.39 -7.64 -13.60
CA ARG A 426 7.49 -8.10 -12.72
C ARG A 426 7.04 -8.22 -11.26
N LEU A 427 6.37 -7.18 -10.72
CA LEU A 427 5.89 -7.24 -9.34
C LEU A 427 4.78 -8.28 -9.15
N ALA A 428 3.88 -8.43 -10.13
CA ALA A 428 2.78 -9.38 -10.05
C ALA A 428 3.29 -10.84 -10.06
N GLU A 429 4.26 -11.14 -10.92
CA GLU A 429 4.89 -12.45 -11.00
C GLU A 429 5.61 -12.84 -9.71
N VAL A 430 6.26 -11.88 -9.04
CA VAL A 430 7.03 -12.16 -7.81
C VAL A 430 6.13 -12.21 -6.58
N TRP A 431 5.15 -11.31 -6.44
CA TRP A 431 4.52 -11.02 -5.14
C TRP A 431 3.03 -11.33 -5.02
N MET A 432 2.32 -11.59 -6.13
CA MET A 432 0.85 -11.72 -6.12
C MET A 432 0.34 -13.17 -6.18
N ASP A 433 1.21 -14.17 -6.33
CA ASP A 433 0.81 -15.57 -6.45
C ASP A 433 -0.29 -15.76 -7.52
N ASP A 434 -1.34 -16.53 -7.23
CA ASP A 434 -2.47 -16.71 -8.16
C ASP A 434 -3.28 -15.44 -8.44
N TYR A 435 -3.20 -14.43 -7.56
CA TYR A 435 -3.95 -13.19 -7.70
C TYR A 435 -3.46 -12.32 -8.88
N LYS A 436 -2.27 -12.58 -9.43
CA LYS A 436 -1.83 -11.93 -10.68
C LYS A 436 -2.77 -12.18 -11.86
N LYS A 437 -3.50 -13.30 -11.87
CA LYS A 437 -4.52 -13.62 -12.89
C LYS A 437 -5.62 -12.56 -12.94
N ILE A 438 -5.95 -11.98 -11.80
CA ILE A 438 -6.95 -10.92 -11.67
C ILE A 438 -6.48 -9.65 -12.40
N PHE A 439 -5.20 -9.29 -12.26
CA PHE A 439 -4.58 -8.17 -12.97
C PHE A 439 -4.51 -8.43 -14.48
N TYR A 440 -4.07 -9.61 -14.89
CA TYR A 440 -3.95 -9.98 -16.31
C TYR A 440 -5.28 -9.99 -17.05
N ARG A 441 -6.39 -10.36 -16.41
CA ARG A 441 -7.72 -10.25 -17.05
C ARG A 441 -8.11 -8.81 -17.37
N ARG A 442 -7.67 -7.84 -16.57
CA ARG A 442 -7.99 -6.42 -16.73
C ARG A 442 -7.06 -5.71 -17.70
N ASN A 443 -5.81 -6.15 -17.75
CA ASN A 443 -4.79 -5.58 -18.63
C ASN A 443 -4.30 -6.63 -19.63
N LYS A 444 -4.88 -6.63 -20.83
CA LYS A 444 -4.51 -7.56 -21.92
C LYS A 444 -3.04 -7.45 -22.32
N ASN A 445 -2.46 -6.26 -22.26
CA ASN A 445 -1.03 -6.05 -22.56
C ASN A 445 -0.16 -6.73 -21.51
N ALA A 446 -0.53 -6.62 -20.22
CA ALA A 446 0.14 -7.34 -19.14
C ALA A 446 0.03 -8.86 -19.31
N ALA A 447 -1.17 -9.37 -19.63
CA ALA A 447 -1.39 -10.80 -19.89
C ALA A 447 -0.51 -11.32 -21.03
N LYS A 448 -0.48 -10.60 -22.15
CA LYS A 448 0.37 -10.94 -23.30
C LYS A 448 1.84 -10.95 -22.90
N MET A 449 2.31 -9.89 -22.24
CA MET A 449 3.70 -9.76 -21.80
C MET A 449 4.11 -10.88 -20.83
N ALA A 450 3.22 -11.28 -19.92
CA ALA A 450 3.44 -12.41 -19.02
C ALA A 450 3.53 -13.73 -19.79
N SER A 451 2.60 -14.00 -20.72
CA SER A 451 2.62 -15.23 -21.53
C SER A 451 3.84 -15.36 -22.43
N GLU A 452 4.36 -14.22 -22.93
CA GLU A 452 5.53 -14.17 -23.80
C GLU A 452 6.84 -14.05 -23.01
N ASN A 453 6.80 -13.99 -21.67
CA ASN A 453 7.95 -13.73 -20.78
C ASN A 453 8.74 -12.46 -21.12
N ASN A 454 8.08 -11.44 -21.67
CA ASN A 454 8.68 -10.17 -22.11
C ASN A 454 8.95 -9.19 -20.95
N TYR A 455 8.71 -9.60 -19.70
CA TYR A 455 9.00 -8.82 -18.50
C TYR A 455 10.43 -9.00 -17.96
N GLY A 456 11.22 -9.86 -18.60
CA GLY A 456 12.62 -10.13 -18.26
C GLY A 456 12.79 -11.03 -17.04
N ASP A 457 14.03 -11.42 -16.77
CA ASP A 457 14.35 -12.35 -15.69
C ASP A 457 14.03 -11.79 -14.29
N ILE A 458 13.35 -12.59 -13.47
CA ILE A 458 12.95 -12.29 -12.09
C ILE A 458 13.57 -13.26 -11.07
N SER A 459 14.49 -14.13 -11.49
CA SER A 459 15.06 -15.19 -10.65
C SER A 459 15.64 -14.67 -9.33
N ASP A 460 16.35 -13.54 -9.35
CA ASP A 460 16.93 -12.95 -8.13
C ASP A 460 15.87 -12.44 -7.16
N ARG A 461 14.73 -11.93 -7.67
CA ARG A 461 13.62 -11.47 -6.86
C ARG A 461 12.86 -12.64 -6.23
N LEU A 462 12.70 -13.74 -6.97
CA LEU A 462 12.13 -14.99 -6.44
C LEU A 462 13.02 -15.59 -5.34
N LYS A 463 14.34 -15.69 -5.59
CA LYS A 463 15.31 -16.15 -4.57
C LYS A 463 15.32 -15.28 -3.32
N LEU A 464 15.20 -13.96 -3.47
CA LEU A 464 15.06 -13.03 -2.34
C LEU A 464 13.78 -13.31 -1.54
N ARG A 465 12.64 -13.51 -2.21
CA ARG A 465 11.36 -13.84 -1.58
C ARG A 465 11.47 -15.14 -0.77
N GLU A 466 12.14 -16.14 -1.33
CA GLU A 466 12.39 -17.43 -0.66
C GLU A 466 13.35 -17.27 0.53
N SER A 467 14.49 -16.58 0.35
CA SER A 467 15.52 -16.46 1.39
C SER A 467 15.04 -15.71 2.63
N LEU A 468 14.18 -14.71 2.45
CA LEU A 468 13.56 -13.95 3.53
C LEU A 468 12.33 -14.67 4.14
N ASN A 469 11.97 -15.85 3.64
CA ASN A 469 10.79 -16.62 4.08
C ASN A 469 9.50 -15.79 4.06
N CYS A 470 9.32 -14.99 3.01
CA CYS A 470 8.19 -14.06 2.92
C CYS A 470 6.86 -14.82 2.85
N LYS A 471 5.83 -14.24 3.45
CA LYS A 471 4.44 -14.74 3.38
C LYS A 471 3.89 -14.60 1.98
N ASN A 472 2.78 -15.28 1.71
CA ASN A 472 2.09 -15.24 0.43
C ASN A 472 1.09 -14.08 0.35
N PHE A 473 0.56 -13.81 -0.85
CA PHE A 473 -0.37 -12.71 -1.09
C PHE A 473 -1.72 -12.94 -0.42
N THR A 474 -2.15 -14.19 -0.25
CA THR A 474 -3.34 -14.54 0.56
C THR A 474 -3.19 -14.04 2.00
N TRP A 475 -2.01 -14.23 2.61
CA TRP A 475 -1.71 -13.72 3.94
C TRP A 475 -1.74 -12.18 3.95
N TYR A 476 -1.18 -11.53 2.93
CA TYR A 476 -1.21 -10.07 2.82
C TYR A 476 -2.64 -9.53 2.79
N LEU A 477 -3.51 -10.06 1.90
CA LEU A 477 -4.91 -9.65 1.82
C LEU A 477 -5.66 -9.93 3.12
N LYS A 478 -5.39 -11.05 3.81
CA LYS A 478 -6.10 -11.41 5.04
C LYS A 478 -5.68 -10.58 6.26
N ASN A 479 -4.41 -10.21 6.36
CA ASN A 479 -3.84 -9.64 7.59
C ASN A 479 -3.54 -8.15 7.47
N ILE A 480 -3.20 -7.68 6.27
CA ILE A 480 -2.77 -6.30 6.03
C ILE A 480 -3.89 -5.48 5.41
N TYR A 481 -4.61 -6.05 4.44
CA TYR A 481 -5.67 -5.34 3.73
C TYR A 481 -6.98 -6.14 3.60
N PRO A 482 -7.60 -6.56 4.73
CA PRO A 482 -8.82 -7.38 4.73
C PRO A 482 -10.07 -6.62 4.27
N GLU A 483 -10.00 -5.29 4.18
CA GLU A 483 -11.06 -4.45 3.61
C GLU A 483 -11.03 -4.42 2.09
N ALA A 484 -9.97 -4.94 1.45
CA ALA A 484 -9.89 -4.99 0.00
C ALA A 484 -11.00 -5.87 -0.57
N PHE A 485 -11.68 -5.36 -1.60
CA PHE A 485 -12.48 -6.22 -2.44
C PHE A 485 -11.56 -7.11 -3.24
N VAL A 486 -11.74 -8.43 -3.15
CA VAL A 486 -10.97 -9.41 -3.92
C VAL A 486 -11.91 -10.04 -4.95
N PRO A 487 -11.75 -9.71 -6.25
CA PRO A 487 -12.47 -10.39 -7.33
C PRO A 487 -12.18 -11.89 -7.31
N ASP A 488 -13.13 -12.69 -7.81
CA ASP A 488 -12.92 -14.13 -7.94
C ASP A 488 -11.66 -14.43 -8.77
N LEU A 489 -10.81 -15.33 -8.29
CA LEU A 489 -9.65 -15.80 -9.05
C LEU A 489 -10.06 -16.41 -10.39
N THR A 490 -11.21 -17.08 -10.41
CA THR A 490 -11.88 -17.62 -11.59
C THR A 490 -13.36 -17.24 -11.51
N PRO A 491 -13.79 -16.15 -12.16
CA PRO A 491 -15.20 -15.76 -12.17
C PRO A 491 -16.04 -16.87 -12.83
N GLU A 492 -17.28 -17.06 -12.38
CA GLU A 492 -18.16 -18.11 -12.91
C GLU A 492 -18.40 -17.94 -14.41
N LYS A 493 -18.57 -16.68 -14.85
CA LYS A 493 -18.71 -16.28 -16.25
C LYS A 493 -18.04 -14.91 -16.44
N PHE A 494 -17.42 -14.68 -17.60
CA PHE A 494 -16.84 -13.38 -17.93
C PHE A 494 -16.84 -13.18 -19.45
N GLY A 495 -16.86 -11.92 -19.90
CA GLY A 495 -16.88 -11.56 -21.31
C GLY A 495 -17.96 -10.53 -21.64
N ALA A 496 -18.43 -10.55 -22.89
CA ALA A 496 -19.51 -9.68 -23.34
C ALA A 496 -20.89 -10.31 -23.12
N LEU A 497 -21.86 -9.48 -22.75
CA LEU A 497 -23.26 -9.86 -22.59
C LEU A 497 -24.01 -9.54 -23.89
N LYS A 498 -24.15 -10.53 -24.78
CA LYS A 498 -24.85 -10.39 -26.07
C LYS A 498 -26.34 -10.69 -25.95
N ASN A 499 -27.21 -9.74 -26.30
CA ASN A 499 -28.64 -9.95 -26.46
C ASN A 499 -28.95 -10.73 -27.76
N LEU A 500 -29.63 -11.88 -27.67
CA LEU A 500 -29.97 -12.66 -28.87
C LEU A 500 -31.06 -12.02 -29.76
N GLY A 501 -32.01 -11.27 -29.18
CA GLY A 501 -33.13 -10.70 -29.95
C GLY A 501 -32.74 -9.57 -30.91
N SER A 502 -31.83 -8.71 -30.49
CA SER A 502 -31.32 -7.56 -31.25
C SER A 502 -29.92 -7.79 -31.83
N ASN A 503 -29.26 -8.89 -31.44
CA ASN A 503 -27.88 -9.20 -31.84
C ASN A 503 -26.84 -8.14 -31.41
N THR A 504 -27.14 -7.33 -30.38
CA THR A 504 -26.26 -6.29 -29.81
C THR A 504 -25.76 -6.69 -28.42
N CYS A 505 -24.72 -6.04 -27.90
CA CYS A 505 -24.11 -6.29 -26.61
C CYS A 505 -24.42 -5.18 -25.61
N LEU A 506 -24.58 -5.55 -24.34
CA LEU A 506 -24.64 -4.60 -23.24
C LEU A 506 -23.30 -3.86 -23.16
N ASP A 507 -23.37 -2.53 -23.08
CA ASP A 507 -22.21 -1.66 -23.20
C ASP A 507 -22.32 -0.52 -22.18
N VAL A 508 -21.22 -0.21 -21.49
CA VAL A 508 -21.22 0.85 -20.47
C VAL A 508 -21.33 2.25 -21.08
N GLY A 509 -21.09 2.40 -22.38
CA GLY A 509 -21.06 3.68 -23.07
C GLY A 509 -19.82 4.52 -22.73
N GLU A 510 -19.71 5.68 -23.37
CA GLU A 510 -18.54 6.55 -23.20
C GLU A 510 -18.57 7.28 -21.85
N ASN A 511 -17.43 7.30 -21.14
CA ASN A 511 -17.25 8.04 -19.89
C ASN A 511 -18.28 7.69 -18.78
N ASN A 512 -18.67 6.42 -18.67
CA ASN A 512 -19.54 5.95 -17.59
C ASN A 512 -18.73 5.56 -16.35
N ASN A 513 -18.65 6.50 -15.40
CA ASN A 513 -17.92 6.34 -14.14
C ASN A 513 -18.83 5.93 -12.95
N GLY A 514 -20.05 5.46 -13.25
CA GLY A 514 -21.14 5.26 -12.30
C GLY A 514 -22.23 6.34 -12.43
N GLY A 515 -23.49 5.96 -12.17
CA GLY A 515 -24.67 6.81 -12.19
C GLY A 515 -25.35 6.97 -13.56
N LYS A 516 -24.70 6.56 -14.66
CA LYS A 516 -25.28 6.65 -16.01
C LYS A 516 -25.96 5.34 -16.42
N PRO A 517 -27.02 5.42 -17.26
CA PRO A 517 -27.68 4.24 -17.82
C PRO A 517 -26.78 3.45 -18.74
N MET A 518 -27.08 2.16 -18.84
CA MET A 518 -26.46 1.25 -19.81
C MET A 518 -27.02 1.46 -21.21
N ILE A 519 -26.22 1.14 -22.22
CA ILE A 519 -26.64 1.16 -23.63
C ILE A 519 -26.49 -0.23 -24.26
N MET A 520 -27.15 -0.41 -25.40
CA MET A 520 -26.92 -1.54 -26.28
C MET A 520 -26.08 -1.08 -27.48
N TYR A 521 -25.01 -1.79 -27.80
CA TYR A 521 -24.10 -1.43 -28.89
C TYR A 521 -23.69 -2.65 -29.72
N GLN A 522 -23.13 -2.44 -30.91
CA GLN A 522 -22.63 -3.53 -31.75
C GLN A 522 -21.59 -4.35 -30.98
N CYS A 523 -21.74 -5.68 -30.97
CA CYS A 523 -20.81 -6.58 -30.29
C CYS A 523 -19.46 -6.57 -31.00
N HIS A 524 -18.43 -5.99 -30.38
CA HIS A 524 -17.10 -5.87 -30.99
C HIS A 524 -16.07 -6.84 -30.42
N ASN A 525 -16.37 -7.54 -29.32
CA ASN A 525 -15.48 -8.55 -28.69
C ASN A 525 -14.09 -8.02 -28.27
N MET A 526 -13.95 -6.70 -28.17
CA MET A 526 -12.67 -6.08 -27.78
C MET A 526 -12.49 -6.04 -26.24
N GLY A 527 -13.50 -6.45 -25.48
CA GLY A 527 -13.55 -6.25 -24.03
C GLY A 527 -13.91 -4.79 -23.72
N GLY A 528 -13.13 -4.14 -22.86
CA GLY A 528 -13.33 -2.71 -22.56
C GLY A 528 -14.72 -2.44 -22.02
N ASN A 529 -15.40 -1.47 -22.61
CA ASN A 529 -16.78 -1.08 -22.32
C ASN A 529 -17.83 -2.22 -22.42
N GLN A 530 -17.52 -3.35 -23.06
CA GLN A 530 -18.41 -4.52 -23.13
C GLN A 530 -18.01 -5.67 -22.19
N TYR A 531 -16.98 -5.51 -21.36
CA TYR A 531 -16.52 -6.57 -20.46
C TYR A 531 -17.27 -6.57 -19.13
N PHE A 532 -17.82 -7.73 -18.78
CA PHE A 532 -18.47 -8.00 -17.49
C PHE A 532 -17.94 -9.30 -16.87
N GLU A 533 -17.88 -9.33 -15.55
CA GLU A 533 -17.60 -10.51 -14.73
C GLU A 533 -18.84 -10.84 -13.92
N TYR A 534 -19.33 -12.08 -14.01
CA TYR A 534 -20.34 -12.60 -13.09
C TYR A 534 -19.65 -13.23 -11.89
N SER A 535 -19.85 -12.62 -10.72
CA SER A 535 -19.20 -13.06 -9.48
C SER A 535 -19.91 -14.25 -8.84
N SER A 536 -19.17 -14.99 -8.02
CA SER A 536 -19.70 -16.02 -7.11
C SER A 536 -20.76 -15.48 -6.13
N HIS A 537 -20.76 -14.15 -5.91
CA HIS A 537 -21.76 -13.43 -5.14
C HIS A 537 -22.97 -12.96 -5.97
N LYS A 538 -23.08 -13.41 -7.23
CA LYS A 538 -24.19 -13.10 -8.14
C LYS A 538 -24.28 -11.62 -8.55
N GLU A 539 -23.14 -10.93 -8.64
CA GLU A 539 -23.08 -9.57 -9.18
C GLU A 539 -22.58 -9.59 -10.62
N LEU A 540 -23.16 -8.73 -11.46
CA LEU A 540 -22.59 -8.40 -12.76
C LEU A 540 -21.69 -7.18 -12.64
N ARG A 541 -20.39 -7.41 -12.67
CA ARG A 541 -19.38 -6.40 -12.37
C ARG A 541 -18.68 -5.93 -13.63
N HIS A 542 -18.56 -4.62 -13.78
CA HIS A 542 -17.69 -3.98 -14.76
C HIS A 542 -16.47 -3.42 -14.04
N ASN A 543 -15.39 -4.23 -14.00
CA ASN A 543 -14.22 -3.99 -13.15
C ASN A 543 -12.96 -3.55 -13.92
N ILE A 544 -13.06 -2.83 -15.05
CA ILE A 544 -11.85 -2.44 -15.81
C ILE A 544 -11.15 -1.19 -15.23
N GLY A 545 -11.92 -0.26 -14.64
CA GLY A 545 -11.38 0.91 -13.96
C GLY A 545 -11.86 0.95 -12.51
N LYS A 546 -13.08 1.48 -12.31
CA LYS A 546 -13.74 1.43 -11.00
C LYS A 546 -14.44 0.09 -10.80
N GLN A 547 -14.64 -0.30 -9.54
CA GLN A 547 -15.42 -1.48 -9.19
C GLN A 547 -16.92 -1.16 -9.30
N LEU A 548 -17.44 -1.20 -10.52
CA LEU A 548 -18.83 -0.91 -10.81
C LEU A 548 -19.65 -2.21 -10.91
N CYS A 549 -20.87 -2.17 -10.41
CA CYS A 549 -21.85 -3.23 -10.46
C CYS A 549 -23.08 -2.75 -11.21
N LEU A 550 -23.64 -3.64 -12.02
CA LEU A 550 -24.94 -3.41 -12.65
C LEU A 550 -26.00 -3.33 -11.55
N GLU A 551 -26.76 -2.25 -11.53
CA GLU A 551 -27.77 -1.98 -10.51
C GLU A 551 -29.16 -1.83 -11.14
N ALA A 552 -30.09 -2.65 -10.64
CA ALA A 552 -31.48 -2.63 -11.01
C ALA A 552 -32.17 -1.38 -10.44
N THR A 553 -32.78 -0.61 -11.32
CA THR A 553 -33.61 0.55 -11.01
C THR A 553 -35.09 0.19 -11.04
N ASN A 554 -35.93 1.01 -10.39
CA ASN A 554 -37.37 0.84 -10.46
C ASN A 554 -37.87 1.25 -11.85
N TYR A 555 -38.78 0.48 -12.44
CA TYR A 555 -39.42 0.84 -13.70
C TYR A 555 -40.09 2.23 -13.58
N PRO A 556 -40.00 3.12 -14.60
CA PRO A 556 -39.48 2.91 -15.96
C PRO A 556 -37.98 3.23 -16.14
N ASP A 557 -37.22 3.44 -15.07
CA ASP A 557 -35.83 3.87 -15.19
C ASP A 557 -34.94 2.75 -15.78
N PRO A 558 -34.01 3.08 -16.70
CA PRO A 558 -33.06 2.13 -17.24
C PRO A 558 -32.04 1.69 -16.19
N VAL A 559 -31.56 0.44 -16.32
CA VAL A 559 -30.48 -0.13 -15.50
C VAL A 559 -29.22 0.72 -15.61
N LYS A 560 -28.54 0.92 -14.48
CA LYS A 560 -27.37 1.80 -14.37
C LYS A 560 -26.17 1.02 -13.86
N LEU A 561 -24.98 1.56 -14.07
CA LEU A 561 -23.81 1.15 -13.30
C LEU A 561 -23.70 1.99 -12.05
N GLN A 562 -23.45 1.34 -10.92
CA GLN A 562 -23.18 2.00 -9.64
C GLN A 562 -21.93 1.40 -9.01
N MET A 563 -21.41 2.04 -7.97
CA MET A 563 -20.36 1.42 -7.17
C MET A 563 -20.89 0.13 -6.56
N CYS A 564 -20.12 -0.96 -6.70
CA CYS A 564 -20.45 -2.21 -6.03
C CYS A 564 -20.56 -1.97 -4.51
N GLN A 565 -21.64 -2.44 -3.89
CA GLN A 565 -21.81 -2.32 -2.44
C GLN A 565 -20.98 -3.36 -1.69
N LEU A 566 -20.82 -4.56 -2.24
CA LEU A 566 -19.93 -5.58 -1.71
C LEU A 566 -18.48 -5.24 -2.08
N LYS A 567 -17.71 -4.75 -1.10
CA LYS A 567 -16.32 -4.33 -1.24
C LYS A 567 -15.35 -5.06 -0.29
N GLY A 568 -15.78 -6.10 0.41
CA GLY A 568 -14.95 -6.82 1.37
C GLY A 568 -15.56 -6.85 2.77
N LYS A 569 -14.72 -7.02 3.80
CA LYS A 569 -15.18 -7.18 5.18
C LYS A 569 -16.00 -5.97 5.64
N GLY A 570 -17.16 -6.23 6.25
CA GLY A 570 -18.07 -5.20 6.76
C GLY A 570 -19.04 -4.61 5.72
N THR A 571 -19.00 -5.09 4.48
CA THR A 571 -19.95 -4.71 3.43
C THR A 571 -20.86 -5.90 3.07
N HIS A 572 -22.00 -5.61 2.44
CA HIS A 572 -22.98 -6.63 2.04
C HIS A 572 -23.44 -6.41 0.60
N LEU A 573 -23.90 -7.49 -0.02
CA LEU A 573 -24.50 -7.45 -1.35
C LEU A 573 -25.82 -6.67 -1.30
N SER A 574 -25.97 -5.69 -2.20
CA SER A 574 -27.23 -4.98 -2.38
C SER A 574 -28.26 -5.88 -3.07
N PRO A 575 -29.52 -5.94 -2.60
CA PRO A 575 -30.61 -6.60 -3.33
C PRO A 575 -30.86 -5.99 -4.73
N HIS A 576 -30.39 -4.77 -4.99
CA HIS A 576 -30.47 -4.11 -6.30
C HIS A 576 -29.30 -4.48 -7.23
N GLN A 577 -28.24 -5.12 -6.70
CA GLN A 577 -27.06 -5.53 -7.46
C GLN A 577 -26.93 -7.07 -7.55
N GLU A 578 -27.91 -7.82 -7.03
CA GLU A 578 -27.98 -9.29 -7.13
C GLU A 578 -28.75 -9.71 -8.39
N TRP A 579 -28.09 -10.50 -9.23
CA TRP A 579 -28.60 -10.96 -10.52
C TRP A 579 -28.53 -12.47 -10.66
N ILE A 580 -29.59 -13.08 -11.18
CA ILE A 580 -29.66 -14.53 -11.40
C ILE A 580 -29.77 -14.80 -12.90
N PHE A 581 -28.90 -15.66 -13.41
CA PHE A 581 -29.05 -16.26 -14.72
C PHE A 581 -29.90 -17.54 -14.62
N THR A 582 -31.05 -17.54 -15.29
CA THR A 582 -31.94 -18.70 -15.38
C THR A 582 -31.80 -19.31 -16.76
N GLU A 583 -31.64 -20.64 -16.84
CA GLU A 583 -31.68 -21.35 -18.13
C GLU A 583 -33.11 -21.35 -18.67
N VAL A 584 -33.29 -20.82 -19.87
CA VAL A 584 -34.58 -20.89 -20.56
C VAL A 584 -34.45 -21.89 -21.70
N ARG A 585 -35.28 -22.95 -21.66
CA ARG A 585 -35.46 -23.88 -22.79
C ARG A 585 -36.61 -23.35 -23.63
N GLU A 586 -36.32 -22.80 -24.80
CA GLU A 586 -37.37 -22.50 -25.77
C GLU A 586 -37.85 -23.80 -26.43
N SER A 587 -39.16 -24.05 -26.31
CA SER A 587 -39.85 -25.16 -26.96
C SER A 587 -40.27 -24.77 -28.38
N SER A 588 -39.33 -24.58 -29.30
CA SER A 588 -39.59 -24.67 -30.74
C SER A 588 -38.28 -24.63 -31.55
N SER A 589 -37.88 -25.80 -32.06
CA SER A 589 -36.98 -26.01 -33.20
C SER A 589 -35.77 -25.07 -33.39
N ALA A 590 -34.90 -24.98 -32.38
CA ALA A 590 -33.44 -24.89 -32.53
C ALA A 590 -32.83 -24.97 -31.14
N GLN A 591 -31.81 -25.81 -30.93
CA GLN A 591 -31.05 -25.86 -29.68
C GLN A 591 -30.28 -24.54 -29.48
N GLN A 592 -30.91 -23.53 -28.88
CA GLN A 592 -30.21 -22.42 -28.26
C GLN A 592 -30.54 -22.40 -26.77
N GLN A 593 -29.60 -22.88 -25.97
CA GLN A 593 -29.61 -22.67 -24.52
C GLN A 593 -29.30 -21.19 -24.28
N GLY A 594 -30.30 -20.42 -23.89
CA GLY A 594 -30.15 -19.02 -23.57
C GLY A 594 -30.24 -18.79 -22.06
N LEU A 595 -29.46 -17.84 -21.54
CA LEU A 595 -29.54 -17.42 -20.14
C LEU A 595 -30.41 -16.16 -20.04
N MET A 596 -31.41 -16.19 -19.17
CA MET A 596 -32.24 -15.05 -18.83
C MET A 596 -31.70 -14.38 -17.57
N LEU A 597 -31.45 -13.07 -17.64
CA LEU A 597 -30.97 -12.28 -16.52
C LEU A 597 -32.16 -11.68 -15.76
N SER A 598 -32.35 -12.05 -14.50
CA SER A 598 -33.45 -11.55 -13.65
C SER A 598 -32.94 -11.07 -12.30
N ARG A 599 -33.64 -10.08 -11.72
CA ARG A 599 -33.45 -9.65 -10.33
C ARG A 599 -34.05 -10.70 -9.39
N LYS A 600 -33.39 -10.95 -8.25
CA LYS A 600 -33.95 -11.80 -7.19
C LYS A 600 -34.99 -11.04 -6.35
N SER A 601 -36.23 -11.52 -6.31
CA SER A 601 -37.29 -11.00 -5.41
C SER A 601 -37.24 -11.68 -4.04
N ASN A 602 -37.49 -10.93 -2.96
CA ASN A 602 -37.57 -11.43 -1.58
C ASN A 602 -39.02 -11.47 -1.03
N THR A 603 -40.04 -11.25 -1.86
CA THR A 603 -41.44 -11.26 -1.45
C THR A 603 -42.30 -12.13 -2.37
N ASN A 604 -43.32 -12.79 -1.80
CA ASN A 604 -44.44 -13.44 -2.50
C ASN A 604 -45.35 -12.40 -3.21
N GLU A 605 -44.76 -11.33 -3.74
CA GLU A 605 -45.44 -10.43 -4.66
C GLU A 605 -45.25 -10.97 -6.07
N PRO A 606 -46.26 -10.82 -6.95
CA PRO A 606 -46.13 -11.24 -8.34
C PRO A 606 -44.85 -10.63 -8.88
N ILE A 607 -44.05 -11.47 -9.55
CA ILE A 607 -42.82 -11.06 -10.22
C ILE A 607 -43.15 -9.79 -11.00
N ASP A 608 -42.77 -8.62 -10.49
CA ASP A 608 -42.70 -7.42 -11.30
C ASP A 608 -41.61 -7.74 -12.30
N LEU A 609 -42.10 -8.27 -13.42
CA LEU A 609 -41.38 -8.75 -14.57
C LEU A 609 -40.65 -7.55 -15.18
N LEU A 610 -39.55 -7.15 -14.55
CA LEU A 610 -38.33 -6.84 -15.27
C LEU A 610 -37.83 -8.17 -15.88
N THR A 611 -38.66 -8.78 -16.74
CA THR A 611 -38.21 -9.67 -17.78
C THR A 611 -37.45 -8.77 -18.72
N PHE A 612 -36.17 -8.56 -18.42
CA PHE A 612 -35.26 -8.37 -19.51
C PHE A 612 -35.31 -9.69 -20.29
N PHE A 613 -36.16 -9.77 -21.32
CA PHE A 613 -36.09 -10.77 -22.38
C PHE A 613 -34.83 -10.50 -23.19
N PHE A 614 -33.70 -10.64 -22.51
CA PHE A 614 -32.39 -10.55 -23.09
C PHE A 614 -31.77 -11.89 -22.81
N PHE A 615 -31.91 -12.79 -23.79
CA PHE A 615 -31.06 -13.96 -23.86
C PHE A 615 -29.63 -13.44 -23.96
N PHE A 616 -28.87 -13.61 -22.89
CA PHE A 616 -27.47 -13.23 -22.86
C PHE A 616 -26.60 -14.47 -23.06
N PHE A 617 -25.70 -14.43 -24.04
CA PHE A 617 -24.68 -15.46 -24.23
C PHE A 617 -23.31 -14.88 -23.86
N PHE A 618 -22.60 -15.53 -22.93
CA PHE A 618 -21.20 -15.20 -22.66
C PHE A 618 -20.34 -15.79 -23.78
N PHE A 619 -19.71 -14.93 -24.58
CA PHE A 619 -18.70 -15.36 -25.54
C PHE A 619 -17.36 -15.54 -24.83
N PHE A 620 -16.89 -16.79 -24.77
CA PHE A 620 -15.53 -17.13 -24.36
C PHE A 620 -14.60 -17.01 -25.56
N LYS A 621 -13.52 -16.22 -25.43
CA LYS A 621 -12.33 -16.33 -26.28
C LYS A 621 -11.09 -16.24 -25.43
#